data_AF-A0A8R2BAD5-F1
#
_entry.id   AF-A0A8R2BAD5-F1
#
_cell.length_a   1.000
_cell.length_b   1.000
_cell.length_c   1.000
_cell.angle_alpha   90.00
_cell.angle_beta   90.00
_cell.angle_gamma   90.00
#
_symmetry.space_group_name_H-M   'P 1'
#
loop_
_entity.id
_entity.type
_entity.pdbx_description
1 polymer ?
#
loop_
_entity_poly.entity_id
_entity_poly.type
_entity_poly.pdbx_seq_one_letter_code
_entity_poly.pdbx_strand_id
1 'polypeptide(L)'
;MNKKYEPLFKSLKLPNGVEVKNRFVLAPLTHISSNEDGTISDIEIPYIEKRSQDVGISITAASYVEPLGQAFPGQPSVSKEADLAGLKKQAEVMKKNGAKALIQIHHGGAMSLPGLTPTGEAAAPSEVEVKGFGQQETHVARALTVEEIEHTIESFANATKIAIDAGFDGVEIHGANHYLIHQFFSPYYNRRDDEW
;
A
#
# COMPACT_ATOMS: atom_id res chain seq x y z
N MET A 1 33.41 1.66 12.57
CA MET A 1 32.45 2.29 11.63
C MET A 1 33.09 3.53 11.02
N ASN A 2 32.96 3.78 9.71
CA ASN A 2 33.50 4.98 9.09
C ASN A 2 32.72 6.21 9.60
N LYS A 3 33.42 7.21 10.17
CA LYS A 3 32.82 8.43 10.74
C LYS A 3 31.91 9.18 9.75
N LYS A 4 32.19 9.08 8.45
CA LYS A 4 31.35 9.65 7.38
C LYS A 4 29.89 9.19 7.46
N TYR A 5 29.65 7.94 7.88
CA TYR A 5 28.32 7.34 7.90
C TYR A 5 27.64 7.38 9.27
N GLU A 6 28.33 7.82 10.32
CA GLU A 6 27.79 7.93 11.68
C GLU A 6 26.43 8.65 11.74
N PRO A 7 26.16 9.74 10.99
CA PRO A 7 24.86 10.41 11.04
C PRO A 7 23.67 9.52 10.65
N LEU A 8 23.86 8.49 9.81
CA LEU A 8 22.79 7.57 9.38
C LEU A 8 22.32 6.65 10.51
N PHE A 9 23.21 6.36 11.48
CA PHE A 9 22.93 5.46 12.60
C PHE A 9 22.41 6.18 13.84
N LYS A 10 22.34 7.52 13.81
CA LYS A 10 21.75 8.31 14.91
C LYS A 10 20.23 8.20 14.88
N SER A 11 19.62 8.17 16.06
CA SER A 11 18.18 8.25 16.20
C SER A 11 17.63 9.54 15.61
N LEU A 12 16.35 9.52 15.25
CA LEU A 12 15.60 10.66 14.76
C LEU A 12 14.27 10.72 15.52
N LYS A 13 13.90 11.91 15.98
CA LYS A 13 12.59 12.17 16.57
C LYS A 13 11.67 12.77 15.51
N LEU A 14 10.55 12.12 15.26
CA LEU A 14 9.52 12.60 14.33
C LEU A 14 8.73 13.77 14.96
N PRO A 15 8.01 14.58 14.15
CA PRO A 15 7.27 15.74 14.66
C PRO A 15 6.25 15.42 15.77
N ASN A 16 5.67 14.22 15.75
CA ASN A 16 4.74 13.73 16.77
C ASN A 16 5.43 13.20 18.05
N GLY A 17 6.76 13.31 18.13
CA GLY A 17 7.55 12.88 19.28
C GLY A 17 8.01 11.42 19.25
N VAL A 18 7.58 10.61 18.27
CA VAL A 18 8.03 9.22 18.13
C VAL A 18 9.52 9.19 17.78
N GLU A 19 10.29 8.36 18.48
CA GLU A 19 11.69 8.10 18.17
C GLU A 19 11.85 6.89 17.24
N VAL A 20 12.69 7.04 16.21
CA VAL A 20 13.16 5.95 15.33
C VAL A 20 14.64 5.72 15.58
N LYS A 21 15.05 4.45 15.65
CA LYS A 21 16.39 4.05 16.13
C LYS A 21 17.54 4.44 15.21
N ASN A 22 17.28 4.65 13.91
CA ASN A 22 18.25 5.10 12.91
C ASN A 22 17.52 5.71 11.69
N ARG A 23 18.28 6.20 10.70
CA ARG A 23 17.75 6.88 9.50
C ARG A 23 17.56 5.96 8.30
N PHE A 24 17.60 4.64 8.49
CA PHE A 24 17.31 3.69 7.44
C PHE A 24 15.82 3.37 7.43
N VAL A 25 15.21 3.46 6.26
CA VAL A 25 13.82 3.09 6.01
C VAL A 25 13.81 1.95 5.01
N LEU A 26 13.18 0.83 5.36
CA LEU A 26 12.83 -0.18 4.35
C LEU A 26 11.65 0.38 3.56
N ALA A 27 11.92 0.73 2.30
CA ALA A 27 10.92 1.22 1.36
C ALA A 27 9.82 0.16 1.10
N PRO A 28 8.63 0.56 0.66
CA PRO A 28 7.59 -0.35 0.21
C PRO A 28 8.08 -1.14 -1.01
N LEU A 29 8.11 -2.47 -0.89
CA LEU A 29 8.62 -3.38 -1.93
C LEU A 29 7.62 -4.51 -2.18
N THR A 30 6.83 -4.38 -3.24
CA THR A 30 5.92 -5.44 -3.69
C THR A 30 6.68 -6.71 -4.04
N HIS A 31 6.28 -7.84 -3.42
CA HIS A 31 6.95 -9.14 -3.55
C HIS A 31 6.03 -10.29 -4.01
N ILE A 32 4.74 -10.03 -4.30
CA ILE A 32 3.79 -10.97 -4.93
C ILE A 32 3.74 -12.32 -4.17
N SER A 33 3.52 -12.25 -2.86
CA SER A 33 3.58 -13.45 -2.00
C SER A 33 2.40 -13.63 -1.08
N SER A 34 1.45 -12.69 -1.03
CA SER A 34 0.24 -12.86 -0.24
C SER A 34 -0.66 -13.92 -0.88
N ASN A 35 -1.60 -14.46 -0.12
CA ASN A 35 -2.53 -15.47 -0.61
C ASN A 35 -3.40 -14.91 -1.75
N GLU A 36 -4.03 -15.79 -2.53
CA GLU A 36 -4.88 -15.37 -3.66
C GLU A 36 -6.04 -14.45 -3.22
N ASP A 37 -6.54 -14.66 -2.00
CA ASP A 37 -7.57 -13.82 -1.39
C ASP A 37 -7.03 -12.50 -0.79
N GLY A 38 -5.74 -12.22 -0.94
CA GLY A 38 -5.06 -11.03 -0.41
C GLY A 38 -4.67 -11.12 1.07
N THR A 39 -5.02 -12.18 1.80
CA THR A 39 -4.56 -12.33 3.18
C THR A 39 -3.04 -12.57 3.23
N ILE A 40 -2.37 -12.11 4.29
CA ILE A 40 -0.93 -12.32 4.46
C ILE A 40 -0.63 -13.82 4.52
N SER A 41 0.32 -14.28 3.69
CA SER A 41 0.73 -15.67 3.66
C SER A 41 1.80 -15.98 4.70
N ASP A 42 1.93 -17.25 5.09
CA ASP A 42 2.96 -17.67 6.05
C ASP A 42 4.39 -17.51 5.52
N ILE A 43 4.59 -17.50 4.19
CA ILE A 43 5.91 -17.31 3.57
C ILE A 43 6.38 -15.85 3.62
N GLU A 44 5.45 -14.90 3.72
CA GLU A 44 5.73 -13.46 3.74
C GLU A 44 6.31 -13.01 5.10
N ILE A 45 5.86 -13.64 6.19
CA ILE A 45 6.26 -13.31 7.56
C ILE A 45 7.79 -13.41 7.80
N PRO A 46 8.47 -14.54 7.50
CA PRO A 46 9.92 -14.61 7.68
C PRO A 46 10.67 -13.67 6.71
N TYR A 47 10.11 -13.38 5.54
CA TYR A 47 10.69 -12.45 4.57
C TYR A 47 10.74 -11.02 5.13
N ILE A 48 9.64 -10.54 5.73
CA ILE A 48 9.54 -9.19 6.28
C ILE A 48 10.26 -9.07 7.63
N GLU A 49 10.22 -10.11 8.47
CA GLU A 49 10.96 -10.15 9.74
C GLU A 49 12.45 -9.93 9.48
N LYS A 50 13.02 -10.63 8.49
CA LYS A 50 14.44 -10.53 8.16
C LYS A 50 14.85 -9.14 7.67
N ARG A 51 13.97 -8.40 6.99
CA ARG A 51 14.27 -7.08 6.40
C ARG A 51 14.03 -5.92 7.36
N SER A 52 13.18 -6.11 8.36
CA SER A 52 12.86 -5.12 9.37
C SER A 52 13.87 -5.07 10.53
N GLN A 53 14.80 -6.03 10.62
CA GLN A 53 15.70 -6.18 11.79
C GLN A 53 16.53 -4.93 12.09
N ASP A 54 17.13 -4.32 11.06
CA ASP A 54 18.15 -3.28 11.25
C ASP A 54 17.68 -1.85 10.89
N VAL A 55 16.44 -1.68 10.45
CA VAL A 55 15.91 -0.38 9.99
C VAL A 55 15.17 0.38 11.08
N GLY A 56 15.16 1.71 11.01
CA GLY A 56 14.39 2.56 11.91
C GLY A 56 12.88 2.50 11.63
N ILE A 57 12.52 2.43 10.34
CA ILE A 57 11.14 2.30 9.87
C ILE A 57 11.10 1.18 8.83
N SER A 58 10.08 0.34 8.90
CA SER A 58 9.77 -0.67 7.90
C SER A 58 8.39 -0.41 7.32
N ILE A 59 8.29 -0.29 6.00
CA ILE A 59 7.03 -0.09 5.27
C ILE A 59 6.69 -1.39 4.53
N THR A 60 5.44 -1.85 4.62
CA THR A 60 4.98 -3.06 3.92
C THR A 60 5.00 -2.89 2.39
N ALA A 61 4.78 -3.98 1.66
CA ALA A 61 4.30 -3.89 0.28
C ALA A 61 2.97 -3.11 0.20
N ALA A 62 2.63 -2.61 -1.00
CA ALA A 62 1.39 -1.86 -1.23
C ALA A 62 0.16 -2.77 -1.04
N SER A 63 -0.68 -2.47 -0.05
CA SER A 63 -1.89 -3.24 0.27
C SER A 63 -3.14 -2.56 -0.27
N TYR A 64 -3.97 -3.27 -1.03
CA TYR A 64 -5.18 -2.67 -1.59
C TYR A 64 -6.24 -2.39 -0.51
N VAL A 65 -6.87 -1.22 -0.58
CA VAL A 65 -7.91 -0.80 0.38
C VAL A 65 -9.31 -1.35 0.05
N GLU A 66 -9.52 -1.76 -1.19
CA GLU A 66 -10.74 -2.41 -1.67
C GLU A 66 -10.45 -3.28 -2.90
N PRO A 67 -11.30 -4.29 -3.21
CA PRO A 67 -11.03 -5.24 -4.29
C PRO A 67 -10.87 -4.61 -5.69
N LEU A 68 -11.57 -3.52 -5.98
CA LEU A 68 -11.43 -2.78 -7.25
C LEU A 68 -10.02 -2.19 -7.43
N GLY A 69 -9.27 -2.02 -6.33
CA GLY A 69 -7.93 -1.46 -6.30
C GLY A 69 -6.78 -2.46 -6.49
N GLN A 70 -7.06 -3.74 -6.74
CA GLN A 70 -6.01 -4.76 -6.86
C GLN A 70 -5.25 -4.63 -8.19
N ALA A 71 -3.94 -4.36 -8.10
CA ALA A 71 -3.07 -4.01 -9.23
C ALA A 71 -2.04 -5.08 -9.61
N PHE A 72 -1.88 -6.13 -8.80
CA PHE A 72 -0.97 -7.22 -9.12
C PHE A 72 -1.39 -8.53 -8.42
N PRO A 73 -1.00 -9.70 -8.98
CA PRO A 73 -1.19 -10.98 -8.32
C PRO A 73 -0.46 -11.02 -6.97
N GLY A 74 -1.01 -11.76 -5.99
CA GLY A 74 -0.40 -11.90 -4.66
C GLY A 74 -0.20 -10.57 -3.92
N GLN A 75 -1.03 -9.57 -4.21
CA GLN A 75 -1.08 -8.29 -3.50
C GLN A 75 -1.76 -8.46 -2.14
N PRO A 76 -1.20 -7.93 -1.04
CA PRO A 76 -1.87 -7.94 0.25
C PRO A 76 -3.13 -7.07 0.25
N SER A 77 -4.11 -7.49 1.05
CA SER A 77 -5.36 -6.79 1.31
C SER A 77 -5.33 -6.07 2.66
N VAL A 78 -6.00 -4.93 2.73
CA VAL A 78 -6.35 -4.24 3.99
C VAL A 78 -7.78 -3.69 3.88
N SER A 79 -8.70 -4.55 3.45
CA SER A 79 -10.08 -4.15 3.11
C SER A 79 -11.14 -4.88 3.93
N LYS A 80 -10.79 -5.99 4.60
CA LYS A 80 -11.77 -6.88 5.25
C LYS A 80 -11.26 -7.43 6.58
N GLU A 81 -12.19 -7.84 7.43
CA GLU A 81 -11.89 -8.38 8.77
C GLU A 81 -10.94 -9.60 8.71
N ALA A 82 -11.08 -10.44 7.68
CA ALA A 82 -10.23 -11.61 7.47
C ALA A 82 -8.73 -11.26 7.34
N ASP A 83 -8.39 -10.03 6.96
CA ASP A 83 -7.00 -9.59 6.82
C ASP A 83 -6.33 -9.39 8.19
N LEU A 84 -7.11 -9.11 9.23
CA LEU A 84 -6.62 -8.64 10.53
C LEU A 84 -5.63 -9.59 11.19
N ALA A 85 -5.89 -10.89 11.16
CA ALA A 85 -5.02 -11.88 11.83
C ALA A 85 -3.61 -11.92 11.20
N GLY A 86 -3.55 -11.92 9.86
CA GLY A 86 -2.28 -11.88 9.13
C GLY A 86 -1.54 -10.55 9.31
N LEU A 87 -2.27 -9.45 9.24
CA LEU A 87 -1.74 -8.10 9.44
C LEU A 87 -1.18 -7.90 10.87
N LYS A 88 -1.83 -8.46 11.90
CA LYS A 88 -1.30 -8.47 13.28
C LYS A 88 0.04 -9.16 13.37
N LYS A 89 0.13 -10.37 12.82
CA LYS A 89 1.38 -11.15 12.77
C LYS A 89 2.48 -10.38 12.02
N GLN A 90 2.14 -9.72 10.91
CA GLN A 90 3.05 -8.90 10.13
C GLN A 90 3.59 -7.70 10.93
N ALA A 91 2.70 -6.92 11.56
CA ALA A 91 3.09 -5.78 12.39
C ALA A 91 3.96 -6.21 13.58
N GLU A 92 3.62 -7.30 14.26
CA GLU A 92 4.40 -7.86 15.37
C GLU A 92 5.84 -8.21 14.96
N VAL A 93 6.02 -8.95 13.85
CA VAL A 93 7.37 -9.34 13.43
C VAL A 93 8.20 -8.17 12.92
N MET A 94 7.57 -7.17 12.27
CA MET A 94 8.25 -5.94 11.84
C MET A 94 8.78 -5.15 13.04
N LYS A 95 8.03 -5.14 14.14
CA LYS A 95 8.36 -4.37 15.36
C LYS A 95 9.31 -5.12 16.29
N LYS A 96 9.50 -6.43 16.11
CA LYS A 96 10.28 -7.32 17.00
C LYS A 96 11.67 -6.79 17.35
N ASN A 97 12.34 -6.12 16.42
CA ASN A 97 13.70 -5.58 16.61
C ASN A 97 13.73 -4.04 16.78
N GLY A 98 12.60 -3.42 17.11
CA GLY A 98 12.51 -1.98 17.41
C GLY A 98 12.39 -1.07 16.19
N ALA A 99 12.06 -1.60 15.00
CA ALA A 99 11.61 -0.78 13.88
C ALA A 99 10.18 -0.28 14.13
N LYS A 100 9.84 0.89 13.57
CA LYS A 100 8.43 1.30 13.45
C LYS A 100 7.83 0.61 12.23
N ALA A 101 6.69 -0.05 12.40
CA ALA A 101 6.00 -0.74 11.31
C ALA A 101 4.92 0.14 10.72
N LEU A 102 5.04 0.47 9.44
CA LEU A 102 4.04 1.19 8.67
C LEU A 102 3.46 0.27 7.61
N ILE A 103 2.15 0.34 7.41
CA ILE A 103 1.49 -0.30 6.27
C ILE A 103 1.27 0.73 5.15
N GLN A 104 1.64 0.38 3.92
CA GLN A 104 1.33 1.22 2.77
C GLN A 104 -0.05 0.86 2.22
N ILE A 105 -1.00 1.79 2.31
CA ILE A 105 -2.38 1.62 1.82
C ILE A 105 -2.50 2.20 0.40
N HIS A 106 -3.13 1.46 -0.49
CA HIS A 106 -3.02 1.64 -1.94
C HIS A 106 -4.33 1.37 -2.67
N HIS A 107 -4.53 2.03 -3.82
CA HIS A 107 -5.57 1.68 -4.78
C HIS A 107 -5.00 1.77 -6.21
N GLY A 108 -5.12 0.70 -7.00
CA GLY A 108 -4.53 0.59 -8.35
C GLY A 108 -5.08 1.60 -9.35
N GLY A 109 -6.37 1.93 -9.24
CA GLY A 109 -7.05 2.84 -10.15
C GLY A 109 -6.97 2.29 -11.57
N ALA A 110 -6.51 3.11 -12.52
CA ALA A 110 -6.22 2.65 -13.89
C ALA A 110 -5.30 1.42 -13.95
N MET A 111 -4.35 1.30 -13.02
CA MET A 111 -3.39 0.19 -12.97
C MET A 111 -3.94 -1.07 -12.30
N SER A 112 -5.18 -1.05 -11.79
CA SER A 112 -5.88 -2.26 -11.36
C SER A 112 -5.95 -3.27 -12.51
N LEU A 113 -5.84 -4.56 -12.21
CA LEU A 113 -5.91 -5.61 -13.23
C LEU A 113 -7.34 -6.12 -13.32
N PRO A 114 -8.06 -5.94 -14.44
CA PRO A 114 -9.46 -6.34 -14.57
C PRO A 114 -9.72 -7.79 -14.12
N GLY A 115 -8.86 -8.73 -14.50
CA GLY A 115 -8.97 -10.15 -14.13
C GLY A 115 -8.78 -10.47 -12.63
N LEU A 116 -8.35 -9.50 -11.81
CA LEU A 116 -8.25 -9.63 -10.35
C LEU A 116 -9.35 -8.86 -9.61
N THR A 117 -10.09 -8.01 -10.32
CA THR A 117 -11.19 -7.23 -9.72
C THR A 117 -12.51 -8.02 -9.77
N PRO A 118 -13.43 -7.82 -8.82
CA PRO A 118 -14.69 -8.57 -8.80
C PRO A 118 -15.60 -8.35 -10.03
N THR A 119 -15.53 -7.16 -10.64
CA THR A 119 -16.38 -6.77 -11.77
C THR A 119 -15.73 -7.01 -13.12
N GLY A 120 -14.46 -7.41 -13.17
CA GLY A 120 -13.73 -7.54 -14.42
C GLY A 120 -13.36 -6.19 -15.05
N GLU A 121 -13.22 -5.13 -14.24
CA GLU A 121 -13.01 -3.75 -14.71
C GLU A 121 -11.93 -3.04 -13.89
N ALA A 122 -11.30 -2.03 -14.48
CA ALA A 122 -10.49 -1.05 -13.76
C ALA A 122 -11.21 0.32 -13.82
N ALA A 123 -10.98 1.16 -12.81
CA ALA A 123 -11.60 2.48 -12.75
C ALA A 123 -10.58 3.55 -12.36
N ALA A 124 -10.71 4.74 -12.93
CA ALA A 124 -9.77 5.85 -12.81
C ALA A 124 -10.53 7.20 -12.79
N PRO A 125 -9.89 8.35 -12.54
CA PRO A 125 -10.58 9.64 -12.55
C PRO A 125 -11.25 9.95 -13.89
N SER A 126 -10.64 9.55 -15.00
CA SER A 126 -11.23 9.61 -16.34
C SER A 126 -10.91 8.34 -17.10
N GLU A 127 -11.68 8.07 -18.17
CA GLU A 127 -11.40 6.93 -19.04
C GLU A 127 -9.97 7.03 -19.60
N VAL A 128 -9.22 5.93 -19.50
CA VAL A 128 -7.82 5.87 -19.94
C VAL A 128 -7.43 4.44 -20.28
N GLU A 129 -6.69 4.29 -21.38
CA GLU A 129 -6.08 3.03 -21.76
C GLU A 129 -4.66 2.93 -21.16
N VAL A 130 -4.37 1.84 -20.47
CA VAL A 130 -3.07 1.59 -19.84
C VAL A 130 -2.63 0.15 -19.97
N LYS A 131 -1.35 -0.10 -19.70
CA LYS A 131 -0.79 -1.45 -19.59
C LYS A 131 -0.45 -1.75 -18.13
N GLY A 132 -1.23 -2.63 -17.51
CA GLY A 132 -1.09 -3.01 -16.10
C GLY A 132 0.15 -3.87 -15.80
N PHE A 133 0.35 -4.17 -14.52
CA PHE A 133 1.50 -4.96 -14.05
C PHE A 133 1.56 -6.34 -14.73
N GLY A 134 2.71 -6.63 -15.38
CA GLY A 134 2.98 -7.92 -16.01
C GLY A 134 2.10 -8.26 -17.22
N GLN A 135 1.22 -7.35 -17.66
CA GLN A 135 0.33 -7.60 -18.80
C GLN A 135 1.08 -7.48 -20.12
N GLN A 136 0.60 -8.17 -21.16
CA GLN A 136 1.09 -8.02 -22.54
C GLN A 136 0.24 -7.02 -23.33
N GLU A 137 -1.07 -7.10 -23.15
CA GLU A 137 -2.05 -6.21 -23.77
C GLU A 137 -2.41 -5.05 -22.82
N THR A 138 -2.96 -4.00 -23.40
CA THR A 138 -3.58 -2.90 -22.68
C THR A 138 -4.99 -3.26 -22.21
N HIS A 139 -5.49 -2.50 -21.23
CA HIS A 139 -6.89 -2.49 -20.83
C HIS A 139 -7.37 -1.04 -20.67
N VAL A 140 -8.68 -0.86 -20.79
CA VAL A 140 -9.33 0.43 -20.54
C VAL A 140 -9.81 0.46 -19.09
N ALA A 141 -9.46 1.52 -18.37
CA ALA A 141 -10.08 1.86 -17.11
C ALA A 141 -11.18 2.89 -17.37
N ARG A 142 -12.40 2.63 -16.87
CA ARG A 142 -13.52 3.56 -16.99
C ARG A 142 -13.38 4.74 -16.02
N ALA A 143 -14.13 5.81 -16.25
CA ALA A 143 -14.24 6.88 -15.29
C ALA A 143 -14.98 6.41 -14.03
N LEU A 144 -14.49 6.81 -12.86
CA LEU A 144 -15.18 6.66 -11.57
C LEU A 144 -16.38 7.61 -11.51
N THR A 145 -17.49 7.15 -10.92
CA THR A 145 -18.58 8.05 -10.52
C THR A 145 -18.22 8.77 -9.22
N VAL A 146 -18.95 9.84 -8.87
CA VAL A 146 -18.72 10.56 -7.59
C VAL A 146 -18.95 9.62 -6.41
N GLU A 147 -19.98 8.78 -6.46
CA GLU A 147 -20.32 7.82 -5.40
C GLU A 147 -19.20 6.78 -5.21
N GLU A 148 -18.55 6.35 -6.30
CA GLU A 148 -17.40 5.45 -6.21
C GLU A 148 -16.18 6.14 -5.60
N ILE A 149 -15.96 7.43 -5.88
CA ILE A 149 -14.88 8.22 -5.26
C ILE A 149 -15.11 8.34 -3.75
N GLU A 150 -16.33 8.70 -3.34
CA GLU A 150 -16.71 8.75 -1.93
C GLU A 150 -16.55 7.39 -1.25
N HIS A 151 -16.96 6.30 -1.91
CA HIS A 151 -16.75 4.95 -1.41
C HIS A 151 -15.26 4.62 -1.24
N THR A 152 -14.42 4.94 -2.23
CA THR A 152 -12.98 4.72 -2.12
C THR A 152 -12.38 5.51 -0.95
N ILE A 153 -12.84 6.73 -0.68
CA ILE A 153 -12.41 7.51 0.50
C ILE A 153 -12.75 6.76 1.80
N GLU A 154 -13.97 6.22 1.91
CA GLU A 154 -14.37 5.38 3.04
C GLU A 154 -13.49 4.12 3.14
N SER A 155 -13.15 3.50 2.03
CA SER A 155 -12.24 2.34 1.96
C SER A 155 -10.84 2.67 2.49
N PHE A 156 -10.27 3.84 2.15
CA PHE A 156 -9.01 4.31 2.75
C PHE A 156 -9.13 4.53 4.27
N ALA A 157 -10.26 5.07 4.75
CA ALA A 157 -10.52 5.25 6.17
C ALA A 157 -10.67 3.91 6.91
N ASN A 158 -11.39 2.95 6.33
CA ASN A 158 -11.54 1.60 6.85
C ASN A 158 -10.19 0.85 6.89
N ALA A 159 -9.40 0.94 5.82
CA ALA A 159 -8.06 0.37 5.78
C ALA A 159 -7.15 0.93 6.90
N THR A 160 -7.26 2.24 7.15
CA THR A 160 -6.56 2.89 8.26
C THR A 160 -7.01 2.35 9.61
N LYS A 161 -8.31 2.12 9.80
CA LYS A 161 -8.85 1.49 11.02
C LYS A 161 -8.31 0.06 11.20
N ILE A 162 -8.34 -0.76 10.16
CA ILE A 162 -7.79 -2.13 10.20
C ILE A 162 -6.29 -2.09 10.54
N ALA A 163 -5.53 -1.14 9.98
CA ALA A 163 -4.11 -0.96 10.29
C ALA A 163 -3.86 -0.64 11.77
N ILE A 164 -4.69 0.23 12.36
CA ILE A 164 -4.65 0.54 13.79
C ILE A 164 -4.97 -0.72 14.62
N ASP A 165 -6.05 -1.42 14.29
CA ASP A 165 -6.49 -2.63 14.99
C ASP A 165 -5.46 -3.78 14.86
N ALA A 166 -4.69 -3.78 13.77
CA ALA A 166 -3.59 -4.71 13.52
C ALA A 166 -2.30 -4.36 14.30
N GLY A 167 -2.21 -3.16 14.88
CA GLY A 167 -1.08 -2.74 15.70
C GLY A 167 0.11 -2.15 14.93
N PHE A 168 -0.09 -1.69 13.69
CA PHE A 168 0.89 -0.88 12.98
C PHE A 168 1.12 0.46 13.71
N ASP A 169 2.34 1.00 13.61
CA ASP A 169 2.71 2.29 14.20
C ASP A 169 2.28 3.50 13.34
N GLY A 170 1.84 3.24 12.10
CA GLY A 170 1.32 4.26 11.20
C GLY A 170 0.90 3.69 9.84
N VAL A 171 0.34 4.58 9.02
CA VAL A 171 -0.03 4.30 7.63
C VAL A 171 0.77 5.20 6.69
N GLU A 172 1.16 4.66 5.54
CA GLU A 172 1.64 5.43 4.40
C GLU A 172 0.59 5.40 3.30
N ILE A 173 0.11 6.57 2.87
CA ILE A 173 -0.86 6.69 1.78
C ILE A 173 -0.09 6.67 0.45
N HIS A 174 -0.36 5.70 -0.42
CA HIS A 174 0.34 5.58 -1.70
C HIS A 174 -0.17 6.60 -2.74
N GLY A 175 0.39 7.81 -2.73
CA GLY A 175 0.08 8.91 -3.65
C GLY A 175 0.99 9.04 -4.88
N ALA A 176 1.57 7.95 -5.38
CA ALA A 176 2.66 7.99 -6.37
C ALA A 176 2.53 6.90 -7.44
N ASN A 177 3.54 6.77 -8.31
CA ASN A 177 3.74 5.63 -9.22
C ASN A 177 2.55 5.26 -10.11
N HIS A 178 1.81 6.25 -10.61
CA HIS A 178 0.66 6.04 -11.50
C HIS A 178 -0.55 5.35 -10.85
N TYR A 179 -0.66 5.31 -9.52
CA TYR A 179 -1.82 4.78 -8.81
C TYR A 179 -2.87 5.83 -8.49
N LEU A 180 -4.02 5.43 -7.96
CA LEU A 180 -5.26 6.21 -7.98
C LEU A 180 -5.09 7.67 -7.51
N ILE A 181 -4.47 7.91 -6.37
CA ILE A 181 -4.30 9.27 -5.84
C ILE A 181 -3.41 10.13 -6.76
N HIS A 182 -2.34 9.56 -7.32
CA HIS A 182 -1.53 10.25 -8.33
C HIS A 182 -2.31 10.47 -9.63
N GLN A 183 -3.20 9.55 -10.01
CA GLN A 183 -4.05 9.68 -11.17
C GLN A 183 -4.99 10.89 -11.03
N PHE A 184 -5.57 11.15 -9.86
CA PHE A 184 -6.39 12.35 -9.61
C PHE A 184 -5.61 13.66 -9.80
N PHE A 185 -4.31 13.66 -9.47
CA PHE A 185 -3.46 14.85 -9.57
C PHE A 185 -2.89 15.10 -10.98
N SER A 186 -2.81 14.06 -11.81
CA SER A 186 -2.11 14.15 -13.09
C SER A 186 -3.08 14.42 -14.25
N PRO A 187 -2.87 15.46 -15.08
CA PRO A 187 -3.74 15.77 -16.22
C PRO A 187 -3.72 14.71 -17.33
N TYR A 188 -2.77 13.76 -17.26
CA TYR A 188 -2.77 12.58 -18.13
C TYR A 188 -3.90 11.60 -17.77
N TYR A 189 -4.26 11.49 -16.49
CA TYR A 189 -5.28 10.55 -16.00
C TYR A 189 -6.59 11.23 -15.62
N ASN A 190 -6.53 12.48 -15.13
CA ASN A 190 -7.68 13.25 -14.73
C ASN A 190 -7.98 14.37 -15.74
N ARG A 191 -9.14 14.28 -16.39
CA ARG A 191 -9.71 15.24 -17.33
C ARG A 191 -11.14 15.61 -16.92
N ARG A 192 -11.48 15.42 -15.64
CA ARG A 192 -12.81 15.70 -15.11
C ARG A 192 -13.09 17.20 -15.14
N ASP A 193 -14.37 17.54 -15.19
CA ASP A 193 -14.91 18.90 -15.16
C ASP A 193 -15.87 19.11 -13.98
N ASP A 194 -15.85 18.20 -13.01
CA ASP A 194 -16.57 18.29 -11.74
C ASP A 194 -15.65 18.73 -10.58
N GLU A 195 -16.02 18.42 -9.35
CA GLU A 195 -15.29 18.85 -8.15
C GLU A 195 -14.01 18.04 -7.84
N TRP A 196 -13.70 17.01 -8.65
CA TRP A 196 -12.64 16.01 -8.39
C TRP A 196 -11.42 16.07 -9.33
#